data_AF-A0A4Q6E3M5-F1
#
_entry.id   AF-A0A4Q6E3M5-F1
#
_cell.length_a   1.000
_cell.length_b   1.000
_cell.length_c   1.000
_cell.angle_alpha   90.00
_cell.angle_beta   90.00
_cell.angle_gamma   90.00
#
_symmetry.space_group_name_H-M   'P 1'
#
loop_
_entity.id
_entity.type
_entity.pdbx_description
1 polymer ?
#
loop_
_entity_poly.entity_id
_entity_poly.type
_entity_poly.pdbx_seq_one_letter_code
_entity_poly.pdbx_strand_id
1 'polypeptide(L)'
;MECVLCKTPRETSQPATAEALIPWAVARDGKEYFRCATCDLVWMNPTQRPAPNAEKNRYLEHRNEIEDASYLEYLARLAKPVCALISPGALENAVGVDYGCGPSEGMRAVCEPFG
;
A
#
# COMPACT_ATOMS: atom_id res chain seq x y z
N MET A 1 -16.46 16.41 -3.69
CA MET A 1 -15.20 15.69 -3.41
C MET A 1 -14.93 14.77 -4.59
N GLU A 2 -13.67 14.68 -5.04
CA GLU A 2 -13.25 13.82 -6.15
C GLU A 2 -12.47 12.61 -5.64
N CYS A 3 -12.41 11.55 -6.44
CA CYS A 3 -11.53 10.41 -6.19
C CYS A 3 -10.06 10.85 -6.23
N VAL A 4 -9.26 10.48 -5.22
CA VAL A 4 -7.85 10.89 -5.14
C VAL A 4 -6.98 10.27 -6.24
N LEU A 5 -7.41 9.12 -6.80
CA LEU A 5 -6.72 8.40 -7.88
C LEU A 5 -7.23 8.81 -9.27
N CYS A 6 -8.45 8.42 -9.64
CA CYS A 6 -8.97 8.61 -10.99
C CYS A 6 -9.61 9.98 -11.24
N LYS A 7 -9.67 10.85 -10.23
CA LYS A 7 -10.24 12.21 -10.29
C LYS A 7 -11.72 12.29 -10.64
N THR A 8 -12.42 11.16 -10.76
CA THR A 8 -13.87 11.17 -10.96
C THR A 8 -14.54 11.91 -9.81
N PRO A 9 -15.36 12.95 -10.08
CA PRO A 9 -16.14 13.60 -9.06
C PRO A 9 -17.10 12.61 -8.41
N ARG A 10 -17.41 12.81 -7.13
CA ARG A 10 -18.56 12.14 -6.52
C ARG A 10 -19.79 12.44 -7.38
N GLU A 11 -20.41 11.40 -7.92
CA GLU A 11 -21.73 11.54 -8.55
C GLU A 11 -22.69 12.13 -7.52
N THR A 12 -23.23 13.31 -7.81
CA THR A 12 -24.20 14.01 -6.97
C THR A 12 -25.59 13.36 -7.06
N SER A 13 -25.80 12.48 -8.04
CA SER A 13 -27.03 11.74 -8.28
C SER A 13 -26.79 10.26 -8.00
N GLN A 14 -27.27 9.77 -6.86
CA GLN A 14 -27.40 8.33 -6.59
C GLN A 14 -28.20 7.65 -7.72
N PRO A 15 -27.79 6.47 -8.22
CA PRO A 15 -28.72 5.64 -8.96
C PRO A 15 -29.78 5.08 -7.99
N ALA A 16 -31.04 5.12 -8.41
CA ALA A 16 -32.21 4.67 -7.66
C ALA A 16 -32.39 3.14 -7.67
N THR A 17 -31.31 2.35 -7.52
CA THR A 17 -31.37 0.88 -7.58
C THR A 17 -30.74 0.24 -6.34
N ALA A 18 -31.16 -0.99 -6.01
CA ALA A 18 -30.76 -1.69 -4.78
C ALA A 18 -29.24 -2.01 -4.69
N GLU A 19 -28.50 -2.00 -5.80
CA GLU A 19 -27.03 -2.09 -5.81
C GLU A 19 -26.34 -0.77 -5.40
N ALA A 20 -27.08 0.34 -5.37
CA ALA A 20 -26.65 1.65 -4.84
C ALA A 20 -26.67 1.75 -3.30
N LEU A 21 -26.94 0.63 -2.60
CA LEU A 21 -26.95 0.58 -1.13
C LEU A 21 -25.56 0.57 -0.50
N ILE A 22 -24.47 0.43 -1.28
CA ILE A 22 -23.12 0.59 -0.72
C ILE A 22 -22.87 2.08 -0.50
N PRO A 23 -22.77 2.55 0.75
CA PRO A 23 -22.56 3.97 1.01
C PRO A 23 -21.25 4.43 0.40
N TRP A 24 -21.27 5.57 -0.28
CA TRP A 24 -20.04 6.23 -0.76
C TRP A 24 -19.08 6.57 0.37
N ALA A 25 -19.59 6.63 1.61
CA ALA A 25 -18.84 6.85 2.84
C ALA A 25 -19.23 5.82 3.91
N VAL A 26 -18.26 5.10 4.47
CA VAL A 26 -18.47 4.16 5.60
C VAL A 26 -17.64 4.63 6.78
N ALA A 27 -18.26 4.69 7.96
CA ALA A 27 -17.56 4.94 9.21
C ALA A 27 -17.07 3.62 9.82
N ARG A 28 -15.77 3.54 10.15
CA ARG A 28 -15.14 2.43 10.84
C ARG A 28 -14.14 2.97 11.85
N ASP A 29 -14.24 2.54 13.11
CA ASP A 29 -13.36 2.96 14.21
C ASP A 29 -13.25 4.49 14.36
N GLY A 30 -14.38 5.20 14.17
CA GLY A 30 -14.44 6.66 14.22
C GLY A 30 -13.82 7.39 13.03
N LYS A 31 -13.39 6.66 11.98
CA LYS A 31 -12.86 7.20 10.73
C LYS A 31 -13.84 6.99 9.59
N GLU A 32 -13.96 7.98 8.73
CA GLU A 32 -14.76 7.94 7.51
C GLU A 32 -13.86 7.52 6.34
N TYR A 33 -14.35 6.56 5.56
CA TYR A 33 -13.70 6.06 4.35
C TYR A 33 -14.65 6.22 3.17
N PHE A 34 -14.11 6.67 2.05
CA PHE A 34 -14.83 6.82 0.79
C PHE A 34 -14.52 5.68 -0.16
N ARG A 35 -15.50 5.30 -1.01
CA ARG A 35 -15.30 4.35 -2.11
C ARG A 35 -15.67 4.97 -3.45
N CYS A 36 -14.78 4.93 -4.43
CA CYS A 36 -15.05 5.44 -5.77
C CYS A 36 -15.89 4.42 -6.55
N ALA A 37 -17.01 4.83 -7.13
CA ALA A 37 -17.82 3.96 -7.97
C ALA A 37 -17.20 3.65 -9.36
N THR A 38 -16.18 4.41 -9.76
CA THR A 38 -15.53 4.25 -11.08
C THR A 38 -14.31 3.34 -11.04
N CYS A 39 -13.46 3.47 -10.02
CA CYS A 39 -12.20 2.72 -9.91
C CYS A 39 -12.12 1.84 -8.66
N ASP A 40 -13.20 1.76 -7.88
CA ASP A 40 -13.29 0.98 -6.65
C ASP A 40 -12.30 1.33 -5.52
N LEU A 41 -11.46 2.38 -5.70
CA LEU A 41 -10.55 2.83 -4.66
C LEU A 41 -11.31 3.12 -3.38
N VAL A 42 -10.80 2.61 -2.26
CA VAL A 42 -11.21 3.01 -0.92
C VAL A 42 -10.14 3.92 -0.30
N TRP A 43 -10.52 5.09 0.21
CA TRP A 43 -9.58 6.02 0.86
C TRP A 43 -10.21 6.71 2.08
N MET A 44 -9.40 6.97 3.10
CA MET A 44 -9.84 7.74 4.28
C MET A 44 -10.16 9.18 3.91
N ASN A 45 -11.15 9.77 4.58
CA ASN A 45 -11.41 11.20 4.49
C ASN A 45 -10.13 12.00 4.79
N PRO A 46 -9.65 12.83 3.83
CA PRO A 46 -8.39 13.55 3.99
C PRO A 46 -8.31 14.44 5.24
N THR A 47 -9.45 14.94 5.73
CA THR A 47 -9.51 15.77 6.96
C THR A 47 -9.24 14.99 8.24
N GLN A 48 -9.30 13.65 8.19
CA GLN A 48 -9.10 12.76 9.33
C GLN A 48 -7.74 12.05 9.31
N ARG A 49 -6.88 12.38 8.33
CA ARG A 49 -5.51 11.85 8.24
C ARG A 49 -4.69 12.27 9.46
N PRO A 50 -3.73 11.44 9.90
CA PRO A 50 -2.81 11.85 10.95
C PRO A 50 -2.01 13.07 10.50
N ALA A 51 -1.64 13.93 11.46
CA ALA A 51 -0.65 14.97 11.20
C ALA A 51 0.71 14.32 10.85
N PRO A 52 1.56 14.97 10.05
CA PRO A 52 2.85 14.39 9.62
C PRO A 52 3.72 13.83 10.76
N ASN A 53 3.75 14.51 11.91
CA ASN A 53 4.50 14.03 13.08
C ASN A 53 3.89 12.77 13.69
N ALA A 54 2.55 12.65 13.71
CA ALA A 54 1.87 11.45 14.21
C ALA A 54 2.10 10.25 13.28
N GLU A 55 2.07 10.48 11.97
CA GLU A 55 2.41 9.48 10.96
C GLU A 55 3.87 8.98 11.13
N LYS A 56 4.82 9.91 11.27
CA LYS A 56 6.23 9.58 11.51
C LYS A 56 6.43 8.81 12.83
N ASN A 57 5.82 9.25 13.93
CA ASN A 57 5.95 8.58 15.21
C ASN A 57 5.41 7.15 15.15
N ARG A 58 4.27 6.94 14.49
CA ARG A 58 3.73 5.60 14.26
C ARG A 58 4.68 4.75 13.40
N TYR A 59 5.28 5.32 12.36
CA TYR A 59 6.25 4.61 11.52
C TYR A 59 7.48 4.12 12.32
N LEU A 60 7.97 4.93 13.26
CA LEU A 60 9.13 4.59 14.09
C LEU A 60 8.87 3.44 15.08
N GLU A 61 7.62 3.03 15.28
CA GLU A 61 7.27 1.85 16.09
C GLU A 61 7.47 0.52 15.33
N HIS A 62 7.75 0.56 14.03
CA HIS A 62 7.99 -0.64 13.22
C HIS A 62 9.35 -1.26 13.55
N ARG A 63 9.36 -2.59 13.67
CA ARG A 63 10.56 -3.42 13.81
C ARG A 63 11.03 -3.88 12.44
N ASN A 64 11.87 -3.05 11.83
CA ASN A 64 12.39 -3.25 10.48
C ASN A 64 13.91 -3.54 10.49
N GLU A 65 14.44 -4.09 11.58
CA GLU A 65 15.87 -4.38 11.71
C GLU A 65 16.27 -5.55 10.78
N ILE A 66 17.37 -5.39 10.01
CA ILE A 66 17.84 -6.45 9.10
C ILE A 66 18.42 -7.65 9.86
N GLU A 67 18.81 -7.43 11.12
CA GLU A 67 19.25 -8.47 12.04
C GLU A 67 18.08 -9.34 12.54
N ASP A 68 16.83 -8.88 12.39
CA ASP A 68 15.65 -9.68 12.72
C ASP A 68 15.32 -10.64 11.57
N ALA A 69 15.61 -11.92 11.79
CA ALA A 69 15.29 -12.98 10.84
C ALA A 69 13.79 -13.05 10.49
N SER A 70 12.89 -12.70 11.42
CA SER A 70 11.45 -12.69 11.16
C SER A 70 11.05 -11.56 10.20
N TYR A 71 11.76 -10.43 10.25
CA TYR A 71 11.57 -9.33 9.31
C TYR A 71 12.04 -9.73 7.91
N LEU A 72 13.23 -10.33 7.77
CA LEU A 72 13.72 -10.82 6.48
C LEU A 72 12.81 -11.92 5.90
N GLU A 73 12.32 -12.84 6.74
CA GLU A 73 11.37 -13.86 6.31
C GLU A 73 10.04 -13.24 5.83
N TYR A 74 9.55 -12.22 6.52
CA TYR A 74 8.36 -11.48 6.11
C TYR A 74 8.55 -10.84 4.72
N LEU A 75 9.66 -10.16 4.47
CA LEU A 75 9.98 -9.57 3.16
C LEU A 75 10.15 -10.64 2.07
N ALA A 76 10.74 -11.80 2.41
CA ALA A 76 10.95 -12.90 1.49
C ALA A 76 9.66 -13.49 0.93
N ARG A 77 8.51 -13.29 1.61
CA ARG A 77 7.19 -13.67 1.08
C ARG A 77 6.84 -12.97 -0.23
N LEU A 78 7.37 -11.75 -0.44
CA LEU A 78 7.24 -11.00 -1.70
C LEU A 78 8.43 -11.26 -2.63
N ALA A 79 9.66 -11.20 -2.10
CA ALA A 79 10.86 -11.29 -2.94
C ALA A 79 10.95 -12.62 -3.70
N LYS A 80 10.75 -13.75 -3.01
CA LYS A 80 10.83 -15.10 -3.61
C LYS A 80 9.96 -15.26 -4.87
N PRO A 81 8.64 -14.99 -4.82
CA PRO A 81 7.81 -15.12 -6.02
C PRO A 81 8.15 -14.10 -7.11
N VAL A 82 8.55 -12.87 -6.76
CA VAL A 82 8.96 -11.86 -7.76
C VAL A 82 10.22 -12.28 -8.49
N CYS A 83 11.28 -12.69 -7.78
CA CYS A 83 12.53 -13.16 -8.39
C CYS A 83 12.29 -14.39 -9.28
N ALA A 84 11.39 -15.30 -8.87
CA ALA A 84 11.05 -16.50 -9.65
C ALA A 84 10.34 -16.19 -10.99
N LEU A 85 9.74 -15.01 -11.14
CA LEU A 85 9.11 -14.56 -12.39
C LEU A 85 10.12 -13.96 -13.39
N ILE A 86 11.31 -13.62 -12.93
CA ILE A 86 12.38 -13.08 -13.76
C ILE A 86 13.14 -14.27 -14.36
N SER A 87 13.37 -14.25 -15.67
CA SER A 87 14.10 -15.33 -16.32
C SER A 87 15.53 -15.43 -15.75
N PRO A 88 16.10 -16.64 -15.57
CA PRO A 88 17.40 -16.79 -14.92
C PRO A 88 18.52 -15.94 -15.55
N GLY A 89 18.54 -15.82 -16.89
CA GLY A 89 19.52 -14.99 -17.60
C GLY A 89 19.29 -13.47 -17.47
N ALA A 90 18.08 -13.04 -17.09
CA ALA A 90 17.79 -11.64 -16.82
C ALA A 90 17.99 -11.26 -15.35
N LEU A 91 17.90 -12.23 -14.43
CA LEU A 91 17.97 -12.01 -13.00
C LEU A 91 19.33 -11.46 -12.57
N GLU A 92 20.43 -12.00 -13.10
CA GLU A 92 21.81 -11.57 -12.81
C GLU A 92 22.06 -10.08 -13.11
N ASN A 93 21.31 -9.48 -14.04
CA ASN A 93 21.45 -8.07 -14.42
C ASN A 93 20.19 -7.25 -14.09
N ALA A 94 19.30 -7.80 -13.27
CA ALA A 94 18.06 -7.13 -12.92
C ALA A 94 18.34 -5.95 -12.00
N VAL A 95 17.70 -4.81 -12.27
CA VAL A 95 17.74 -3.63 -11.40
C VAL A 95 16.34 -3.38 -10.88
N GLY A 96 16.21 -3.43 -9.54
CA GLY A 96 14.95 -3.18 -8.84
C GLY A 96 14.96 -1.82 -8.13
N VAL A 97 13.76 -1.26 -7.93
CA VAL A 97 13.55 -0.08 -7.09
C VAL A 97 12.52 -0.44 -6.02
N ASP A 98 12.87 -0.21 -4.76
CA ASP A 98 11.98 -0.41 -3.61
C ASP A 98 11.47 0.95 -3.10
N TYR A 99 10.25 1.30 -3.49
CA TYR A 99 9.60 2.54 -3.05
C TYR A 99 9.12 2.40 -1.61
N GLY A 100 9.66 3.24 -0.73
CA GLY A 100 9.33 3.20 0.69
C GLY A 100 10.10 2.12 1.46
N CYS A 101 11.31 1.77 0.99
CA CYS A 101 12.22 0.81 1.62
C CYS A 101 12.50 1.07 3.11
N GLY A 102 12.30 2.31 3.56
CA GLY A 102 12.53 2.69 4.94
C GLY A 102 14.02 2.91 5.26
N PRO A 103 14.40 2.92 6.54
CA PRO A 103 15.79 3.16 6.94
C PRO A 103 16.68 1.93 6.73
N SER A 104 16.10 0.73 6.67
CA SER A 104 16.83 -0.52 6.51
C SER A 104 16.70 -1.00 5.06
N GLU A 105 17.81 -1.38 4.44
CA GLU A 105 17.83 -1.92 3.07
C GLU A 105 17.32 -3.37 3.01
N GLY A 106 16.22 -3.68 3.71
CA GLY A 106 15.75 -5.04 3.95
C GLY A 106 15.42 -5.80 2.67
N MET A 107 14.70 -5.17 1.73
CA MET A 107 14.40 -5.81 0.44
C MET A 107 15.66 -6.09 -0.38
N ARG A 108 16.66 -5.20 -0.35
CA ARG A 108 17.96 -5.43 -0.99
C ARG A 108 18.63 -6.68 -0.42
N ALA A 109 18.70 -6.78 0.90
CA ALA A 109 19.33 -7.92 1.59
C ALA A 109 18.63 -9.26 1.27
N VAL A 110 17.30 -9.24 1.10
CA VAL A 110 16.54 -10.45 0.75
C VAL A 110 16.69 -10.83 -0.72
N CYS A 111 16.81 -9.86 -1.64
CA CYS A 111 16.96 -10.11 -3.07
C CYS A 111 18.40 -10.50 -3.46
N GLU A 112 19.41 -10.01 -2.76
CA GLU A 112 20.84 -10.23 -3.07
C GLU A 112 21.23 -11.71 -3.29
N PRO A 113 20.72 -12.70 -2.54
CA PRO A 113 21.02 -14.12 -2.80
C PRO A 113 20.43 -14.70 -4.09
N PHE A 114 19.56 -13.98 -4.80
CA PHE A 114 18.90 -14.48 -6.01
C PHE A 114 19.64 -14.14 -7.31
N GLY A 115 20.64 -13.25 -7.26
CA GLY A 115 21.31 -12.70 -8.44
C GLY A 115 21.28 -11.19 -8.41
#